data_AF-A0A8I2G5Q7-F1
#
_entry.id   AF-A0A8I2G5Q7-F1
#
_cell.length_a   1.000
_cell.length_b   1.000
_cell.length_c   1.000
_cell.angle_alpha   90.00
_cell.angle_beta   90.00
_cell.angle_gamma   90.00
#
_symmetry.space_group_name_H-M   'P 1'
#
loop_
_entity.id
_entity.type
_entity.pdbx_description
1 polymer ?
#
loop_
_entity_poly.entity_id
_entity_poly.type
_entity_poly.pdbx_seq_one_letter_code
_entity_poly.pdbx_strand_id
1 'polypeptide(L)' 'MAGLLISFSKVHGYTVVTYEAYNTYARRKVSIPHICREFNVEYKDTFAMLRGLNARFIWEQP' A
#
# COMPACT_ATOMS: atom_id res chain seq x y z
N MET A 1 1.15 11.78 -9.56
CA MET A 1 1.76 10.63 -10.26
C MET A 1 1.61 9.33 -9.46
N ALA A 2 0.41 8.99 -8.97
CA ALA A 2 0.17 7.69 -8.32
C ALA A 2 -0.22 6.58 -9.33
N GLY A 3 -0.75 6.97 -10.50
CA GLY A 3 -1.30 6.04 -11.48
C GLY A 3 -0.30 5.01 -12.03
N LEU A 4 0.95 5.39 -12.29
CA LEU A 4 1.96 4.48 -12.84
C LEU A 4 2.32 3.33 -11.88
N LEU A 5 2.44 3.64 -10.59
CA LEU A 5 2.69 2.63 -9.55
C LEU A 5 1.58 1.58 -9.52
N ILE A 6 0.34 2.06 -9.62
CA ILE A 6 -0.86 1.22 -9.51
C ILE A 6 -1.05 0.38 -10.77
N SER A 7 -0.85 0.97 -11.96
CA SER A 7 -0.92 0.23 -13.22
C SER A 7 0.16 -0.85 -13.30
N PHE A 8 1.39 -0.51 -12.91
CA PHE A 8 2.48 -1.49 -12.85
C PHE A 8 2.15 -2.65 -11.90
N SER A 9 1.61 -2.34 -10.73
CA SER A 9 1.21 -3.36 -9.75
C SER A 9 0.08 -4.24 -10.28
N LYS A 10 -0.92 -3.66 -10.95
CA LYS A 10 -2.02 -4.43 -11.56
C LYS A 10 -1.52 -5.40 -12.63
N VAL A 11 -0.65 -4.94 -13.53
CA VAL A 11 -0.13 -5.75 -14.65
C VAL A 11 0.70 -6.94 -14.15
N HIS A 12 1.42 -6.79 -13.03
CA HIS A 12 2.29 -7.83 -12.49
C HIS A 12 1.67 -8.62 -11.33
N GLY A 13 0.44 -8.29 -10.91
CA GLY A 13 -0.20 -8.94 -9.76
C GLY A 13 0.47 -8.63 -8.42
N TYR A 14 1.05 -7.44 -8.27
CA TYR A 14 1.71 -7.01 -7.03
C TYR A 14 0.75 -6.31 -6.06
N THR A 15 1.07 -6.41 -4.77
CA THR A 15 0.43 -5.66 -3.69
C THR A 15 1.11 -4.30 -3.50
N VAL A 16 0.34 -3.21 -3.50
CA VAL A 16 0.84 -1.87 -3.20
C VAL A 16 0.96 -1.68 -1.69
N VAL A 17 2.14 -1.27 -1.22
CA VAL A 17 2.35 -0.94 0.20
C VAL A 17 2.39 0.56 0.38
N THR A 18 1.54 1.11 1.25
CA THR A 18 1.42 2.56 1.45
C THR A 18 1.08 2.91 2.90
N TYR A 19 1.58 4.05 3.37
CA TYR A 19 1.17 4.66 4.64
C TYR A 19 -0.08 5.53 4.53
N GLU A 20 -0.59 5.74 3.31
CA GLU A 20 -1.85 6.46 3.13
C GLU A 20 -3.00 5.62 3.66
N ALA A 21 -3.84 6.23 4.52
CA ALA A 21 -5.07 5.61 4.98
C ALA A 21 -6.20 5.84 3.97
N TYR A 22 -7.08 4.85 3.84
CA TYR A 22 -8.35 5.06 3.15
C TYR A 22 -9.19 6.04 3.97
N ASN A 23 -9.59 7.16 3.35
CA ASN A 23 -10.42 8.17 3.98
C ASN A 23 -11.56 8.53 3.04
N THR A 24 -12.79 8.20 3.42
CA THR A 24 -14.02 8.49 2.68
C THR A 24 -14.31 9.98 2.54
N TYR A 25 -13.72 10.82 3.41
CA TYR A 25 -13.89 12.27 3.41
C TYR A 25 -12.78 13.01 2.67
N ALA A 26 -11.85 12.31 2.01
CA ALA A 26 -10.76 12.93 1.27
C ALA A 26 -11.28 13.65 0.00
N ARG A 27 -11.60 14.94 0.12
CA ARG A 27 -12.17 15.75 -0.98
C ARG A 27 -11.15 16.47 -1.86
N ARG A 28 -9.89 16.60 -1.43
CA ARG A 28 -8.86 17.40 -2.12
C ARG A 28 -7.84 16.59 -2.93
N LYS A 29 -7.60 15.34 -2.56
CA LYS A 29 -6.63 14.46 -3.22
C LYS A 29 -7.13 13.02 -3.12
N VAL A 30 -7.19 12.34 -4.27
CA VAL A 30 -7.49 10.90 -4.30
C VAL A 30 -6.28 10.16 -3.72
N SER A 31 -6.51 9.40 -2.66
CA SER A 31 -5.46 8.61 -2.01
C SER A 31 -5.18 7.32 -2.76
N ILE A 32 -3.97 6.77 -2.62
CA ILE A 32 -3.57 5.48 -3.21
C ILE A 32 -4.56 4.37 -2.86
N PRO A 33 -4.99 4.18 -1.59
CA PRO A 33 -6.00 3.19 -1.23
C PRO A 33 -7.31 3.32 -2.00
N HIS A 34 -7.74 4.56 -2.29
CA HIS A 34 -8.96 4.79 -3.06
C HIS A 34 -8.80 4.29 -4.49
N ILE A 35 -7.69 4.62 -5.14
CA ILE A 35 -7.42 4.17 -6.52
C ILE A 35 -7.24 2.64 -6.55
N CYS A 36 -6.44 2.07 -5.64
CA CYS A 36 -6.26 0.62 -5.55
C CYS A 36 -7.59 -0.12 -5.37
N ARG A 37 -8.51 0.41 -4.55
CA ARG A 37 -9.86 -0.14 -4.37
C ARG A 37 -10.69 -0.09 -5.66
N GLU A 38 -10.72 1.05 -6.35
CA GLU A 38 -11.45 1.20 -7.63
C GLU A 38 -10.95 0.23 -8.70
N PHE A 39 -9.64 0.00 -8.80
CA PHE A 39 -9.03 -0.86 -9.81
C PHE A 39 -8.82 -2.32 -9.37
N ASN A 40 -9.34 -2.71 -8.19
CA ASN A 40 -9.12 -4.03 -7.60
C ASN A 40 -7.63 -4.44 -7.60
N VAL A 41 -6.78 -3.54 -7.10
CA VAL A 41 -5.35 -3.80 -6.84
C VAL A 41 -5.20 -4.03 -5.35
N GLU A 42 -4.55 -5.12 -4.97
CA GLU A 42 -4.29 -5.40 -3.55
C GLU A 42 -3.40 -4.30 -2.97
N TYR A 43 -3.74 -3.83 -1.77
CA TYR A 43 -2.91 -2.87 -1.05
C TYR A 43 -2.95 -3.14 0.45
N LYS A 44 -1.89 -2.75 1.15
CA LYS A 44 -1.78 -2.89 2.61
C LYS A 44 -0.84 -1.85 3.20
N ASP A 45 -0.93 -1.65 4.52
CA ASP A 45 0.06 -0.86 5.23
C ASP A 45 1.37 -1.64 5.45
N THR A 46 2.44 -0.91 5.77
CA THR A 46 3.77 -1.50 5.98
C THR A 46 3.79 -2.50 7.12
N PHE A 47 3.04 -2.29 8.20
CA PHE A 47 2.99 -3.23 9.31
C PHE A 47 2.26 -4.52 8.93
N ALA A 48 1.19 -4.42 8.15
CA ALA A 48 0.51 -5.58 7.58
C ALA A 48 1.44 -6.37 6.63
N MET A 49 2.25 -5.69 5.81
CA MET A 49 3.29 -6.33 5.01
C MET A 49 4.31 -7.07 5.88
N LEU A 50 4.90 -6.40 6.87
CA LEU A 50 5.91 -6.98 7.77
C LEU A 50 5.37 -8.17 8.54
N ARG A 51 4.13 -8.10 9.05
CA ARG A 51 3.44 -9.22 9.70
C ARG A 51 3.26 -10.39 8.74
N GLY A 52 2.82 -10.15 7.51
CA GLY A 52 2.64 -11.20 6.50
C GLY A 52 3.95 -11.86 6.07
N LEU A 53 5.07 -11.12 6.11
CA LEU A 53 6.41 -11.64 5.83
C LEU A 53 7.07 -12.32 7.05
N ASN A 54 6.40 -12.36 8.21
CA ASN A 54 6.98 -12.82 9.47
C ASN A 54 8.31 -12.11 9.81
N ALA A 55 8.42 -10.83 9.44
CA ALA A 55 9.61 -10.04 9.70
C ALA A 55 9.85 -9.89 11.22
N ARG A 56 11.10 -10.05 11.64
CA ARG A 56 11.52 -9.88 13.04
C ARG A 56 12.54 -8.77 13.12
N PHE A 57 12.29 -7.82 14.02
CA PHE A 57 13.25 -6.79 14.34
C PHE A 57 14.19 -7.34 15.41
N ILE A 58 15.44 -7.56 15.03
CA ILE A 58 16.51 -7.86 15.99
C ILE A 58 17.07 -6.54 16.50
N TRP A 59 17.20 -6.43 17.81
CA TRP A 59 17.89 -5.31 18.43
C TRP A 59 19.37 -5.66 18.50
N GLU A 60 20.19 -5.00 17.69
CA GLU A 60 21.64 -5.06 17.81
C GLU A 60 22.10 -3.88 18.65
N GLN A 61 22.64 -4.17 19.84
CA GLN A 61 23.29 -3.15 20.67
C GLN A 61 24.61 -2.74 20.00
N PRO A 62 24.90 -1.43 19.87
CA PRO A 62 26.18 -0.96 19.36
C PRO A 62 27.34 -1.31 20.30
#